data_AF-A0AAV5HLP6-F1
#
_entry.id   AF-A0AAV5HLP6-F1
#
_cell.length_a   1.000
_cell.length_b   1.000
_cell.length_c   1.000
_cell.angle_alpha   90.00
_cell.angle_beta   90.00
_cell.angle_gamma   90.00
#
_symmetry.space_group_name_H-M   'P 1'
#
loop_
_entity.id
_entity.type
_entity.pdbx_description
1 polymer ?
#
loop_
_entity_poly.entity_id
_entity_poly.type
_entity_poly.pdbx_seq_one_letter_code
_entity_poly.pdbx_strand_id
1 'polypeptide(L)'
;MESTLESQKSTLSLQIAHFISLSMTLTRILKARIPGLFRTILIKLVWNTNEYEDLQVLVIISRPPVKVFIYEDWFMPHTAAKLKFPYYWDEQCLQPAPQKDEL
;
A
#
# COMPACT_ATOMS: atom_id res chain seq x y z
N MET A 1 -6.03 -20.34 -27.33
CA MET A 1 -5.49 -18.98 -27.19
C MET A 1 -5.70 -18.44 -25.77
N GLU A 2 -6.82 -18.76 -25.10
CA GLU A 2 -7.06 -18.44 -23.67
C GLU A 2 -6.12 -19.14 -22.67
N SER A 3 -5.75 -20.40 -22.92
CA SER A 3 -4.89 -21.17 -22.01
C SER A 3 -3.50 -20.55 -21.83
N THR A 4 -3.03 -19.80 -22.83
CA THR A 4 -1.71 -19.14 -22.81
C THR A 4 -1.75 -17.85 -22.01
N LEU A 5 -2.87 -17.13 -22.01
CA LEU A 5 -3.05 -15.86 -21.30
C LEU A 5 -3.22 -16.08 -19.78
N GLU A 6 -4.00 -17.09 -19.38
CA GLU A 6 -4.13 -17.48 -17.96
C GLU A 6 -2.80 -17.96 -17.36
N SER A 7 -1.99 -18.66 -18.16
CA SER A 7 -0.63 -19.06 -17.76
C SER A 7 0.29 -17.84 -17.54
N GLN A 8 0.18 -16.80 -18.38
CA GLN A 8 0.96 -15.58 -18.22
C GLN A 8 0.51 -14.74 -17.01
N LYS A 9 -0.80 -14.64 -16.74
CA LYS A 9 -1.33 -14.00 -15.50
C LYS A 9 -0.83 -14.65 -14.24
N SER A 10 -0.90 -15.98 -14.19
CA SER A 10 -0.40 -16.77 -13.06
C SER A 10 1.09 -16.51 -12.84
N THR A 11 1.86 -16.45 -13.93
CA THR A 11 3.29 -16.17 -13.90
C THR A 11 3.61 -14.76 -13.41
N LEU A 12 2.93 -13.73 -13.92
CA LEU A 12 3.10 -12.33 -13.48
C LEU A 12 2.72 -12.14 -12.01
N SER A 13 1.60 -12.74 -11.58
CA SER A 13 1.15 -12.69 -10.20
C SER A 13 2.16 -13.35 -9.25
N LEU A 14 2.74 -14.47 -9.67
CA LEU A 14 3.80 -15.16 -8.93
C LEU A 14 5.10 -14.35 -8.88
N GLN A 15 5.48 -13.70 -9.98
CA GLN A 15 6.65 -12.82 -10.05
C GLN A 15 6.53 -11.61 -9.11
N ILE A 16 5.35 -10.96 -9.08
CA ILE A 16 5.07 -9.83 -8.18
C ILE A 16 5.07 -10.31 -6.72
N ALA A 17 4.44 -11.45 -6.42
CA ALA A 17 4.44 -12.03 -5.08
C ALA A 17 5.86 -12.38 -4.62
N HIS A 18 6.69 -12.95 -5.51
CA HIS A 18 8.09 -13.24 -5.22
C HIS A 18 8.91 -11.98 -4.99
N PHE A 19 8.71 -10.92 -5.78
CA PHE A 19 9.42 -9.66 -5.60
C PHE A 19 9.05 -8.96 -4.28
N ILE A 20 7.75 -8.95 -3.94
CA ILE A 20 7.27 -8.42 -2.65
C ILE A 20 7.82 -9.24 -1.49
N SER A 21 7.76 -10.58 -1.58
CA SER A 21 8.28 -11.50 -0.57
C SER A 21 9.80 -11.35 -0.37
N LEU A 22 10.55 -11.23 -1.47
CA LEU A 22 11.99 -11.01 -1.44
C LEU A 22 12.33 -9.64 -0.82
N SER A 23 11.60 -8.58 -1.19
CA SER A 23 11.73 -7.25 -0.60
C SER A 23 11.46 -7.27 0.91
N MET A 24 10.39 -7.94 1.34
CA MET A 24 10.05 -8.08 2.76
C MET A 24 11.07 -8.92 3.53
N THR A 25 11.60 -9.98 2.93
CA THR A 25 12.63 -10.84 3.55
C THR A 25 13.97 -10.12 3.67
N LEU A 26 14.38 -9.40 2.63
CA LEU A 26 15.56 -8.54 2.63
C LEU A 26 15.45 -7.47 3.71
N THR A 27 14.28 -6.81 3.81
CA THR A 27 13.98 -5.84 4.88
C THR A 27 14.12 -6.48 6.27
N ARG A 28 13.65 -7.71 6.47
CA ARG A 28 13.79 -8.44 7.75
C ARG A 28 15.26 -8.76 8.08
N ILE A 29 16.03 -9.22 7.11
CA ILE A 29 17.45 -9.57 7.29
C ILE A 29 18.27 -8.32 7.61
N LEU A 30 18.09 -7.24 6.83
CA LEU A 30 18.76 -5.97 7.09
C LEU A 30 18.35 -5.39 8.45
N LYS A 31 17.08 -5.55 8.87
CA LYS A 31 16.60 -5.07 10.18
C LYS A 31 17.23 -5.83 11.35
N ALA A 32 17.53 -7.12 11.16
CA ALA A 32 18.23 -7.93 12.16
C ALA A 32 19.74 -7.62 12.21
N ARG A 33 20.35 -7.18 11.10
CA ARG A 33 21.79 -6.91 10.99
C ARG A 33 22.18 -5.52 11.49
N ILE A 34 21.33 -4.51 11.31
CA ILE A 34 21.63 -3.12 11.68
C ILE A 34 20.45 -2.51 12.44
N PRO A 35 20.42 -2.60 13.78
CA PRO A 35 19.38 -1.96 14.59
C PRO A 35 19.49 -0.43 14.42
N GLY A 36 18.45 0.18 13.83
CA GLY A 36 18.38 1.62 13.55
C GLY A 36 18.28 1.99 12.06
N LEU A 37 18.55 1.06 11.14
CA LEU A 37 18.59 1.35 9.69
C LEU A 37 17.21 1.53 9.04
N PHE A 38 16.12 1.11 9.69
CA PHE A 38 14.77 1.15 9.12
C PHE A 38 13.92 2.32 9.62
N ARG A 39 14.41 3.53 9.36
CA ARG A 39 13.51 4.69 9.18
C ARG A 39 13.33 5.06 7.70
N THR A 40 13.63 4.15 6.77
CA THR A 40 13.33 4.38 5.36
C THR A 40 11.85 4.16 5.11
N ILE A 41 11.12 5.26 4.94
CA ILE A 41 9.76 5.26 4.40
C ILE A 41 9.89 4.96 2.91
N LEU A 42 9.40 3.80 2.46
CA LEU A 42 9.35 3.46 1.04
C LEU A 42 8.06 4.02 0.42
N ILE A 43 8.21 4.89 -0.57
CA ILE A 43 7.10 5.35 -1.42
C ILE A 43 6.85 4.29 -2.49
N LYS A 44 5.60 3.87 -2.67
CA LYS A 44 5.20 2.86 -3.66
C LYS A 44 3.92 3.30 -4.37
N LEU A 45 3.88 3.10 -5.69
CA LEU A 45 2.69 3.21 -6.52
C LEU A 45 2.31 1.80 -6.98
N VAL A 46 1.03 1.45 -6.85
CA VAL A 46 0.48 0.26 -7.48
C VAL A 46 -0.29 0.71 -8.70
N TRP A 47 0.13 0.27 -9.88
CA TRP A 47 -0.47 0.63 -11.16
C TRP A 47 -0.83 -0.65 -11.93
N ASN A 48 -2.08 -0.75 -12.38
CA ASN A 48 -2.47 -1.82 -13.30
C ASN A 48 -2.04 -1.41 -14.72
N THR A 49 -1.04 -2.10 -15.29
CA THR A 49 -0.59 -1.87 -16.67
C THR A 49 -1.42 -2.62 -17.71
N ASN A 50 -2.31 -3.52 -17.30
CA ASN A 50 -3.15 -4.28 -18.22
C ASN A 50 -4.41 -3.47 -18.55
N GLU A 51 -4.65 -3.24 -19.84
CA GLU A 51 -5.78 -2.46 -20.33
C GLU A 51 -7.07 -3.28 -20.48
N TYR A 52 -6.96 -4.61 -20.47
CA TYR A 52 -8.07 -5.51 -20.80
C TYR A 52 -8.70 -6.17 -19.59
N GLU A 53 -7.99 -6.19 -18.45
CA GLU A 53 -8.36 -7.00 -17.31
C GLU A 53 -8.12 -6.27 -15.99
N ASP A 54 -9.04 -6.49 -15.07
CA ASP A 54 -8.99 -5.88 -13.74
C ASP A 54 -7.93 -6.55 -12.85
N LEU A 55 -7.24 -5.73 -12.06
CA LEU A 55 -6.32 -6.19 -11.02
C LEU A 55 -7.07 -6.33 -9.68
N GLN A 56 -7.24 -7.57 -9.22
CA GLN A 56 -7.80 -7.85 -7.90
C GLN A 56 -6.69 -8.18 -6.89
N VAL A 57 -6.68 -7.48 -5.76
CA VAL A 57 -5.68 -7.68 -4.70
C VAL A 57 -6.32 -7.66 -3.31
N LEU A 58 -5.81 -8.50 -2.42
CA LEU A 58 -6.08 -8.44 -0.98
C LEU A 58 -4.92 -7.74 -0.28
N VAL A 59 -5.21 -6.63 0.39
CA VAL A 59 -4.20 -5.83 1.09
C VAL A 59 -4.33 -6.02 2.59
N ILE A 60 -3.24 -6.44 3.25
CA ILE A 60 -3.18 -6.61 4.70
C ILE A 60 -2.20 -5.58 5.27
N ILE A 61 -2.67 -4.73 6.18
CA ILE A 61 -1.87 -3.71 6.85
C ILE A 61 -1.69 -4.04 8.33
N SER A 62 -0.49 -3.76 8.84
CA SER A 62 -0.23 -3.79 10.28
C SER A 62 -0.54 -2.42 10.90
N ARG A 63 -1.11 -2.40 12.11
CA ARG A 63 -1.45 -1.17 12.89
C ARG A 63 -2.52 -0.27 12.22
N PRO A 64 -3.76 -0.77 12.02
CA PRO A 64 -4.89 0.06 11.59
C PRO A 64 -5.31 1.08 12.68
N PRO A 65 -6.02 2.18 12.32
CA PRO A 65 -6.41 2.60 10.98
C PRO A 65 -5.24 3.16 10.16
N VAL A 66 -5.34 3.10 8.82
CA VAL A 66 -4.24 3.48 7.94
C VAL A 66 -3.98 4.99 7.97
N LYS A 67 -2.71 5.38 7.94
CA LYS A 67 -2.27 6.77 7.78
C LYS A 67 -1.55 6.90 6.44
N VAL A 68 -2.21 7.52 5.46
CA VAL A 68 -1.69 7.62 4.09
C VAL A 68 -1.08 8.99 3.87
N PHE A 69 0.19 9.03 3.49
CA PHE A 69 0.86 10.24 3.01
C PHE A 69 0.84 10.22 1.48
N ILE A 70 0.19 11.22 0.88
CA ILE A 70 0.01 11.36 -0.56
C ILE A 70 1.09 12.32 -1.08
N TYR A 71 1.71 11.91 -2.18
CA TYR A 71 2.73 12.65 -2.91
C TYR A 71 2.13 13.08 -4.26
N GLU A 72 2.35 14.33 -4.65
CA GLU A 72 1.90 14.85 -5.95
C GLU A 72 2.81 14.40 -7.09
N ASP A 73 4.10 14.22 -6.80
CA ASP A 73 5.10 13.69 -7.72
C ASP A 73 6.17 12.86 -6.98
N TRP A 74 7.09 12.26 -7.73
CA TRP A 74 8.19 11.44 -7.18
C TRP A 74 9.32 12.24 -6.52
N PHE A 75 9.40 13.53 -6.78
CA PHE A 75 10.48 14.42 -6.30
C PHE A 75 10.06 15.22 -5.06
N MET A 76 8.78 15.18 -4.71
CA MET A 76 8.21 15.85 -3.56
C MET A 76 8.89 15.34 -2.29
N PRO A 77 9.48 16.23 -1.47
CA PRO A 77 10.18 15.81 -0.27
C PRO A 77 9.18 15.20 0.72
N HIS A 78 9.62 14.18 1.48
CA HIS A 78 8.78 13.48 2.46
C HIS A 78 8.11 14.40 3.48
N THR A 79 8.75 15.53 3.81
CA THR A 79 8.23 16.52 4.75
C THR A 79 7.07 17.34 4.19
N ALA A 80 6.94 17.43 2.86
CA ALA A 80 5.85 18.14 2.21
C ALA A 80 4.65 17.24 1.91
N ALA A 81 4.80 15.91 1.99
CA ALA A 81 3.75 14.96 1.69
C ALA A 81 2.49 15.20 2.52
N LYS A 82 1.33 15.16 1.88
CA LYS A 82 0.05 15.50 2.51
C LYS A 82 -0.51 14.28 3.22
N LEU A 83 -0.75 14.37 4.53
CA LEU A 83 -1.44 13.32 5.29
C LEU A 83 -2.94 13.35 4.97
N LYS A 84 -3.48 12.24 4.47
CA LYS A 84 -4.92 12.00 4.37
C LYS A 84 -5.34 11.04 5.48
N PHE A 85 -5.97 11.59 6.51
CA PHE A 85 -6.55 10.85 7.63
C PHE A 85 -7.82 11.55 8.12
N PRO A 86 -8.95 10.84 8.32
CA PRO A 86 -9.18 9.45 7.91
C PRO A 86 -9.05 9.25 6.39
N TYR A 87 -8.65 8.04 5.98
CA TYR A 87 -8.66 7.69 4.56
C TYR A 87 -10.10 7.45 4.11
N TYR A 88 -10.39 7.55 2.81
CA TYR A 88 -11.76 7.63 2.28
C TYR A 88 -12.71 6.56 2.82
N TRP A 89 -12.25 5.32 2.98
CA TRP A 89 -13.08 4.23 3.52
C TRP A 89 -13.32 4.29 5.03
N ASP A 90 -12.49 5.01 5.80
CA ASP A 90 -12.63 5.18 7.25
C ASP A 90 -13.40 6.46 7.62
N GLU A 91 -13.69 7.34 6.65
CA GLU A 91 -14.28 8.67 6.89
C GLU A 91 -15.62 8.58 7.63
N GLN A 92 -16.52 7.70 7.20
CA GLN A 92 -17.86 7.57 7.79
C GLN A 92 -17.82 6.97 9.20
N CYS A 93 -16.95 5.98 9.43
CA CYS A 93 -16.84 5.30 10.73
C CYS A 93 -16.17 6.17 11.80
N LEU A 94 -15.27 7.06 11.38
CA LEU A 94 -14.53 7.96 12.27
C LEU A 94 -15.15 9.36 12.34
N GLN A 95 -16.34 9.59 11.76
CA GLN A 95 -17.05 10.84 11.98
C GLN A 95 -17.33 11.00 13.48
N PRO A 96 -17.13 12.21 14.03
CA PRO A 96 -17.60 12.49 15.38
C PRO A 96 -19.09 12.17 15.44
N ALA A 97 -19.52 11.52 16.53
CA ALA A 97 -20.94 11.37 16.77
C ALA A 97 -21.61 12.75 16.64
N PRO A 98 -22.77 12.86 15.97
CA PRO A 98 -23.51 14.12 15.96
C PRO A 98 -23.66 14.53 17.43
N GLN A 99 -23.19 15.74 17.76
CA GLN A 99 -23.39 16.30 19.09
C GLN A 99 -24.89 16.22 19.36
N LYS A 100 -25.29 15.29 20.21
CA LYS A 100 -26.65 15.23 20.70
C LYS A 100 -26.76 16.45 21.60
N ASP A 101 -27.23 17.56 21.03
CA ASP A 101 -27.68 18.71 21.79
C ASP A 101 -28.79 18.19 22.70
N GLU A 102 -28.43 17.88 23.93
CA GLU A 102 -29.38 17.67 25.01
C GLU A 102 -29.86 19.05 25.44
N LEU A 103 -30.94 19.52 24.79
CA LEU A 103 -31.74 20.67 25.19
C LEU A 103 -33.00 20.20 25.94
#